data_AF-A0AAD5QHV0-F1
#
_entry.id   AF-A0AAD5QHV0-F1
#
_cell.length_a   1.000
_cell.length_b   1.000
_cell.length_c   1.000
_cell.angle_alpha   90.00
_cell.angle_beta   90.00
_cell.angle_gamma   90.00
#
_symmetry.space_group_name_H-M   'P 1'
#
loop_
_entity.id
_entity.type
_entity.pdbx_description
1 polymer ?
#
loop_
_entity_poly.entity_id
_entity_poly.type
_entity_poly.pdbx_seq_one_letter_code
_entity_poly.pdbx_strand_id
1 'polypeptide(L)'
;MTMSSFIHLWIIFRNDYPPAPILTTRLQIVDKLDSYWNDVYVRPYIRCGPFVTGVVVGFLLVYLTRHQKQNVLKIPKKWVVLGWSMSSILGLYSIFGLFNYARTGYISQWWKVLYVLIGRHSYALAVGWVTFACATQNGGPIGTFLSWKFFMPLSKITFCAYLLHPILLQIYNLSRPQPFHFTTLFQMLRHTFEAIVVSYLMAFFFALAFEKPFTVFDEMLVPVKSRATPTKKTLELKTQTEEAEPLRS
;
A
#
# COMPACT_ATOMS: atom_id res chain seq x y z
N MET A 1 6.78 -18.63 4.89
CA MET A 1 7.31 -17.32 5.31
C MET A 1 8.76 -17.43 5.81
N THR A 2 9.04 -18.30 6.78
CA THR A 2 10.38 -18.49 7.37
C THR A 2 11.47 -18.84 6.35
N MET A 3 11.25 -19.84 5.48
CA MET A 3 12.23 -20.25 4.46
C MET A 3 12.62 -19.12 3.51
N SER A 4 11.66 -18.29 3.09
CA SER A 4 11.94 -17.15 2.22
C SER A 4 12.77 -16.07 2.93
N SER A 5 12.53 -15.86 4.22
CA SER A 5 13.32 -14.92 5.03
C SER A 5 14.76 -15.40 5.21
N PHE A 6 14.97 -16.71 5.39
CA PHE A 6 16.30 -17.30 5.47
C PHE A 6 17.08 -17.21 4.15
N ILE A 7 16.43 -17.47 3.02
CA ILE A 7 17.05 -17.29 1.68
C ILE A 7 17.44 -15.83 1.46
N HIS A 8 16.55 -14.90 1.81
CA HIS A 8 16.83 -13.47 1.71
C HIS A 8 18.02 -13.04 2.58
N LEU A 9 18.07 -13.53 3.83
CA LEU A 9 19.19 -13.28 4.74
C LEU A 9 20.50 -13.85 4.16
N TRP A 10 20.47 -15.08 3.66
CA TRP A 10 21.65 -15.73 3.10
C TRP A 10 22.23 -14.97 1.91
N ILE A 11 21.40 -14.50 0.98
CA ILE A 11 21.84 -13.70 -0.18
C ILE A 11 22.46 -12.37 0.28
N ILE A 12 21.85 -11.70 1.27
CA ILE A 12 22.35 -10.43 1.80
C ILE A 12 23.72 -10.58 2.47
N PHE A 13 23.95 -11.68 3.19
CA PHE A 13 25.22 -11.96 3.83
C PHE A 13 26.30 -12.37 2.83
N ARG A 14 25.94 -13.16 1.81
CA ARG A 14 26.89 -13.63 0.79
C ARG A 14 27.47 -12.49 -0.04
N ASN A 15 26.64 -11.49 -0.36
CA ASN A 15 26.99 -10.43 -1.30
C ASN A 15 27.22 -9.06 -0.61
N ASP A 16 27.26 -9.03 0.74
CA ASP A 16 27.43 -7.81 1.54
C ASP A 16 26.48 -6.66 1.14
N TYR A 17 25.23 -7.03 0.84
CA TYR A 17 24.21 -6.08 0.44
C TYR A 17 23.67 -5.25 1.61
N PRO A 18 23.15 -4.04 1.35
CA PRO A 18 22.39 -3.30 2.34
C PRO A 18 21.09 -4.03 2.73
N PRO A 19 20.57 -3.81 3.94
CA PRO A 19 19.33 -4.46 4.41
C PRO A 19 18.07 -4.04 3.64
N ALA A 20 18.11 -2.88 2.98
CA ALA A 20 17.06 -2.39 2.11
C ALA A 20 17.68 -1.51 1.01
N PRO A 21 16.99 -1.32 -0.13
CA PRO A 21 17.48 -0.49 -1.21
C PRO A 21 17.29 0.99 -0.88
N ILE A 22 18.06 1.50 0.08
CA ILE A 22 18.00 2.88 0.55
C ILE A 22 19.28 3.59 0.13
N LEU A 23 19.12 4.76 -0.46
CA LEU A 23 20.24 5.66 -0.74
C LEU A 23 20.77 6.21 0.58
N THR A 24 22.08 6.06 0.79
CA THR A 24 22.79 6.59 1.97
C THR A 24 23.78 7.67 1.53
N THR A 25 24.44 8.32 2.48
CA THR A 25 25.46 9.35 2.22
C THR A 25 26.70 8.83 1.48
N ARG A 26 26.83 7.52 1.24
CA ARG A 26 27.94 6.90 0.51
C ARG A 26 27.56 6.54 -0.92
N LEU A 27 28.14 7.23 -1.92
CA LEU A 27 27.87 6.97 -3.35
C LEU A 27 28.24 5.55 -3.80
N GLN A 28 29.22 4.89 -3.17
CA GLN A 28 29.58 3.49 -3.46
C GLN A 28 28.44 2.49 -3.20
N ILE A 29 27.36 2.91 -2.54
CA ILE A 29 26.17 2.08 -2.37
C ILE A 29 25.42 1.88 -3.69
N VAL A 30 25.58 2.78 -4.68
CA VAL A 30 24.78 2.77 -5.91
C VAL A 30 25.06 1.53 -6.77
N ASP A 31 26.34 1.15 -6.94
CA ASP A 31 26.70 -0.07 -7.68
C ASP A 31 26.18 -1.33 -6.99
N LYS A 32 26.28 -1.37 -5.66
CA LYS A 32 25.69 -2.45 -4.84
C LYS A 32 24.17 -2.46 -4.91
N LEU A 33 23.55 -1.29 -5.07
CA LEU A 33 22.12 -1.14 -5.15
C LEU A 33 21.58 -1.70 -6.46
N ASP A 34 22.26 -1.42 -7.58
CA ASP A 34 21.90 -1.97 -8.89
C ASP A 34 21.95 -3.51 -8.90
N SER A 35 23.01 -4.09 -8.35
CA SER A 35 23.10 -5.55 -8.14
C SER A 35 22.00 -6.06 -7.19
N TYR A 36 21.72 -5.34 -6.10
CA TYR A 36 20.64 -5.68 -5.17
C TYR A 36 19.26 -5.67 -5.86
N TRP A 37 18.99 -4.74 -6.78
CA TRP A 37 17.74 -4.68 -7.51
C TRP A 37 17.51 -5.95 -8.31
N ASN A 38 18.51 -6.39 -9.07
CA ASN A 38 18.43 -7.58 -9.91
C ASN A 38 18.44 -8.89 -9.11
N ASP A 39 19.30 -8.98 -8.10
CA ASP A 39 19.52 -10.23 -7.36
C ASP A 39 18.49 -10.46 -6.28
N VAL A 40 17.97 -9.40 -5.66
CA VAL A 40 17.09 -9.48 -4.50
C VAL A 40 15.72 -8.85 -4.77
N TYR A 41 15.67 -7.61 -5.23
CA TYR A 41 14.43 -6.83 -5.23
C TYR A 41 13.39 -7.29 -6.26
N VAL A 42 13.81 -7.61 -7.48
CA VAL A 42 12.92 -8.03 -8.58
C VAL A 42 12.43 -9.46 -8.36
N ARG A 43 13.14 -10.26 -7.55
CA ARG A 43 12.83 -11.67 -7.36
C ARG A 43 11.53 -11.86 -6.56
N PRO A 44 10.71 -12.88 -6.88
CA PRO A 44 9.40 -13.06 -6.26
C PRO A 44 9.45 -13.52 -4.80
N TYR A 45 10.56 -14.15 -4.37
CA TYR A 45 10.65 -14.71 -3.02
C TYR A 45 10.51 -13.63 -1.93
N ILE A 46 11.10 -12.44 -2.10
CA ILE A 46 10.96 -11.36 -1.12
C ILE A 46 9.54 -10.77 -1.02
N ARG A 47 8.67 -11.08 -1.98
CA ARG A 47 7.27 -10.63 -2.02
C ARG A 47 6.30 -11.63 -1.41
N CYS A 48 6.68 -12.90 -1.32
CA CYS A 48 5.83 -13.99 -0.83
C CYS A 48 5.32 -13.72 0.60
N GLY A 49 6.16 -13.17 1.49
CA GLY A 49 5.79 -12.85 2.88
C GLY A 49 4.51 -12.01 2.97
N PRO A 50 4.52 -10.74 2.50
CA PRO A 50 3.33 -9.89 2.51
C PRO A 50 2.10 -10.48 1.82
N PHE A 51 2.27 -11.21 0.71
CA PHE A 51 1.16 -11.87 0.02
C PHE A 51 0.49 -12.93 0.91
N VAL A 52 1.29 -13.81 1.54
CA VAL A 52 0.77 -14.81 2.46
C VAL A 52 0.07 -14.15 3.64
N THR A 53 0.62 -13.07 4.20
CA THR A 53 -0.03 -12.33 5.29
C THR A 53 -1.40 -11.81 4.86
N GLY A 54 -1.49 -11.22 3.66
CA GLY A 54 -2.75 -10.71 3.11
C GLY A 54 -3.79 -11.81 2.89
N VAL A 55 -3.39 -12.96 2.32
CA VAL A 55 -4.27 -14.12 2.13
C VAL A 55 -4.77 -14.64 3.47
N VAL A 56 -3.90 -14.77 4.47
CA VAL A 56 -4.29 -15.22 5.81
C VAL A 56 -5.27 -14.25 6.46
N VAL A 57 -5.00 -12.95 6.40
CA VAL A 57 -5.92 -11.92 6.95
C VAL A 57 -7.27 -11.95 6.23
N GLY A 58 -7.28 -12.05 4.90
CA GLY A 58 -8.50 -12.17 4.11
C GLY A 58 -9.29 -13.44 4.42
N PHE A 59 -8.61 -14.59 4.54
CA PHE A 59 -9.22 -15.85 4.93
C PHE A 59 -9.83 -15.78 6.33
N LEU A 60 -9.10 -15.23 7.31
CA LEU A 60 -9.60 -15.04 8.68
C LEU A 60 -10.83 -14.13 8.70
N LEU A 61 -10.81 -13.04 7.92
CA LEU A 61 -11.96 -12.14 7.79
C LEU A 61 -13.18 -12.90 7.27
N VAL A 62 -13.05 -13.63 6.16
CA VAL A 62 -14.16 -14.42 5.59
C VAL A 62 -14.63 -15.49 6.56
N TYR A 63 -13.72 -16.24 7.17
CA TYR A 63 -14.04 -17.32 8.11
C TYR A 63 -14.81 -16.82 9.33
N LEU A 64 -14.35 -15.74 9.96
CA LEU A 64 -14.98 -15.17 11.17
C LEU A 64 -16.29 -14.44 10.86
N THR A 65 -16.45 -13.98 9.63
CA THR A 65 -17.58 -13.14 9.21
C THR A 65 -18.67 -13.94 8.48
N ARG A 66 -18.39 -15.17 8.05
CA ARG A 66 -19.29 -16.01 7.24
C ARG A 66 -20.71 -16.13 7.80
N HIS A 67 -20.86 -16.13 9.12
CA HIS A 67 -22.15 -16.28 9.81
C HIS A 67 -22.72 -14.97 10.37
N GLN A 68 -22.04 -13.83 10.18
CA GLN A 68 -22.45 -12.55 10.72
C GLN A 68 -23.11 -11.68 9.64
N LYS A 69 -24.30 -11.15 9.92
CA LYS A 69 -24.87 -10.06 9.11
C LYS A 69 -24.01 -8.81 9.34
N GLN A 70 -23.59 -8.16 8.25
CA GLN A 70 -22.87 -6.87 8.24
C GLN A 70 -21.42 -6.88 8.78
N ASN A 71 -20.74 -8.02 8.80
CA ASN A 71 -19.32 -8.11 9.19
C ASN A 71 -18.99 -7.58 10.59
N VAL A 72 -19.96 -7.60 11.51
CA VAL A 72 -19.75 -7.09 12.88
C VAL A 72 -19.15 -8.20 13.75
N LEU A 73 -17.87 -8.05 14.11
CA LEU A 73 -17.20 -8.97 15.05
C LEU A 73 -17.06 -8.29 16.41
N LYS A 74 -17.72 -8.83 17.44
CA LYS A 74 -17.61 -8.32 18.82
C LYS A 74 -16.28 -8.75 19.45
N ILE A 75 -15.24 -7.95 19.27
CA ILE A 75 -13.94 -8.17 19.92
C ILE A 75 -13.92 -7.43 21.25
N PRO A 76 -13.51 -8.05 22.37
CA PRO A 76 -13.26 -7.34 23.62
C PRO A 76 -12.29 -6.16 23.45
N LYS A 77 -12.66 -4.98 23.98
CA LYS A 77 -11.90 -3.72 23.82
C LYS A 77 -10.40 -3.84 24.14
N LYS A 78 -10.04 -4.64 25.15
CA LYS A 78 -8.64 -4.90 25.54
C LYS A 78 -7.81 -5.43 24.36
N TRP A 79 -8.35 -6.39 23.62
CA TRP A 79 -7.67 -7.01 22.48
C TRP A 79 -7.60 -6.08 21.27
N VAL A 80 -8.62 -5.24 21.07
CA VAL A 80 -8.60 -4.20 20.03
C VAL A 80 -7.47 -3.19 20.29
N VAL A 81 -7.35 -2.71 21.53
CA VAL A 81 -6.28 -1.77 21.93
C VAL A 81 -4.91 -2.41 21.78
N LEU A 82 -4.73 -3.66 22.22
CA LEU A 82 -3.47 -4.39 22.04
C LEU A 82 -3.10 -4.58 20.57
N GLY A 83 -4.08 -4.88 19.71
CA GLY A 83 -3.82 -5.01 18.28
C GLY A 83 -3.43 -3.67 17.63
N TRP A 84 -4.07 -2.57 18.02
CA TRP A 84 -3.72 -1.23 17.56
C TRP A 84 -2.33 -0.78 18.02
N SER A 85 -1.96 -1.03 19.28
CA SER A 85 -0.62 -0.71 19.78
C SER A 85 0.44 -1.56 19.08
N MET A 86 0.21 -2.87 18.94
CA MET A 86 1.13 -3.77 18.25
C MET A 86 1.28 -3.40 16.77
N SER A 87 0.18 -3.12 16.06
CA SER A 87 0.21 -2.67 14.67
C SER A 87 0.99 -1.36 14.51
N SER A 88 0.79 -0.39 15.40
CA SER A 88 1.49 0.88 15.37
C SER A 88 3.00 0.71 15.60
N ILE A 89 3.39 -0.11 16.58
CA ILE A 89 4.81 -0.42 16.86
C ILE A 89 5.46 -1.10 15.66
N LEU A 90 4.81 -2.13 15.09
CA LEU A 90 5.32 -2.86 13.93
C LEU A 90 5.41 -1.99 12.67
N GLY A 91 4.44 -1.08 12.48
CA GLY A 91 4.42 -0.10 11.39
C GLY A 91 5.57 0.90 11.54
N LEU A 92 5.71 1.52 12.71
CA LEU A 92 6.80 2.46 12.99
C LEU A 92 8.17 1.79 12.86
N TYR A 93 8.34 0.56 13.38
CA TYR A 93 9.57 -0.22 13.21
C TYR A 93 9.89 -0.46 11.73
N SER A 94 8.89 -0.80 10.91
CA SER A 94 9.14 -1.08 9.49
C SER A 94 9.60 0.15 8.71
N ILE A 95 9.08 1.34 9.03
CA ILE A 95 9.38 2.59 8.33
C ILE A 95 10.65 3.22 8.88
N PHE A 96 10.74 3.39 10.20
CA PHE A 96 11.84 4.13 10.85
C PHE A 96 12.98 3.24 11.34
N GLY A 97 12.86 1.92 11.25
CA GLY A 97 13.89 0.98 11.68
C GLY A 97 15.25 1.21 11.01
N LEU A 98 15.27 1.75 9.78
CA LEU A 98 16.50 2.08 9.05
C LEU A 98 16.88 3.56 9.12
N PHE A 99 16.22 4.38 9.95
CA PHE A 99 16.49 5.82 10.00
C PHE A 99 17.96 6.14 10.32
N ASN A 100 18.52 5.49 11.34
CA ASN A 100 19.93 5.68 11.69
C ASN A 100 20.87 5.24 10.57
N TYR A 101 20.55 4.13 9.90
CA TYR A 101 21.31 3.64 8.75
C TYR A 101 21.26 4.61 7.57
N ALA A 102 20.09 5.18 7.26
CA ALA A 102 19.92 6.17 6.21
C ALA A 102 20.76 7.44 6.49
N ARG A 103 20.86 7.84 7.76
CA ARG A 103 21.62 9.03 8.19
C ARG A 103 23.13 8.82 8.20
N THR A 104 23.62 7.72 8.76
CA THR A 104 25.06 7.52 9.01
C THR A 104 25.72 6.57 8.02
N GLY A 105 24.95 5.75 7.30
CA GLY A 105 25.46 4.67 6.45
C GLY A 105 25.98 3.46 7.24
N TYR A 106 25.92 3.49 8.57
CA TYR A 106 26.40 2.42 9.44
C TYR A 106 25.22 1.69 10.11
N ILE A 107 25.28 0.37 10.12
CA ILE A 107 24.28 -0.50 10.77
C ILE A 107 24.98 -1.64 11.49
N SER A 108 24.56 -1.89 12.73
CA SER A 108 25.02 -3.07 13.47
C SER A 108 24.54 -4.34 12.78
N GLN A 109 25.38 -5.38 12.77
CA GLN A 109 25.06 -6.65 12.12
C GLN A 109 23.78 -7.30 12.68
N TRP A 110 23.59 -7.23 14.00
CA TRP A 110 22.37 -7.73 14.64
C TRP A 110 21.12 -6.99 14.18
N TRP A 111 21.20 -5.66 14.06
CA TRP A 111 20.08 -4.85 13.58
C TRP A 111 19.78 -5.07 12.09
N LYS A 112 20.84 -5.26 11.29
CA LYS A 112 20.73 -5.63 9.86
C LYS A 112 19.94 -6.94 9.71
N VAL A 113 20.31 -7.98 10.44
CA VAL A 113 19.64 -9.29 10.43
C VAL A 113 18.18 -9.15 10.85
N LEU A 114 17.92 -8.44 11.95
CA LEU A 114 16.57 -8.25 12.49
C LEU A 114 15.65 -7.57 11.48
N TYR A 115 16.13 -6.51 10.83
CA TYR A 115 15.33 -5.79 9.85
C TYR A 115 15.11 -6.60 8.56
N VAL A 116 16.12 -7.30 8.08
CA VAL A 116 16.02 -8.16 6.88
C VAL A 116 14.99 -9.27 7.06
N LEU A 117 14.92 -9.87 8.25
CA LEU A 117 13.98 -10.94 8.56
C LEU A 117 12.57 -10.43 8.84
N ILE A 118 12.44 -9.37 9.64
CA ILE A 118 11.14 -8.99 10.23
C ILE A 118 10.55 -7.73 9.59
N GLY A 119 11.36 -6.80 9.08
CA GLY A 119 10.90 -5.46 8.67
C GLY A 119 9.78 -5.47 7.62
N ARG A 120 9.86 -6.33 6.61
CA ARG A 120 8.78 -6.46 5.60
C ARG A 120 7.54 -7.15 6.16
N HIS A 121 7.73 -8.13 7.03
CA HIS A 121 6.64 -8.88 7.66
C HIS A 121 5.89 -8.02 8.67
N SER A 122 6.59 -7.18 9.44
CA SER A 122 5.99 -6.26 10.40
C SER A 122 5.11 -5.22 9.71
N TYR A 123 5.54 -4.69 8.56
CA TYR A 123 4.69 -3.80 7.75
C TYR A 123 3.41 -4.50 7.28
N ALA A 124 3.54 -5.71 6.73
CA ALA A 124 2.40 -6.49 6.25
C ALA A 124 1.41 -6.84 7.37
N LEU A 125 1.91 -7.18 8.57
CA LEU A 125 1.08 -7.44 9.76
C LEU A 125 0.41 -6.17 10.27
N ALA A 126 1.12 -5.03 10.28
CA ALA A 126 0.57 -3.75 10.69
C ALA A 126 -0.63 -3.36 9.81
N VAL A 127 -0.44 -3.36 8.48
CA VAL A 127 -1.51 -3.08 7.51
C VAL A 127 -2.61 -4.15 7.56
N GLY A 128 -2.24 -5.42 7.73
CA GLY A 128 -3.19 -6.53 7.89
C GLY A 128 -4.15 -6.31 9.07
N TRP A 129 -3.63 -5.90 10.23
CA TRP A 129 -4.47 -5.57 11.39
C TRP A 129 -5.38 -4.36 11.12
N VAL A 130 -4.85 -3.29 10.51
CA VAL A 130 -5.67 -2.11 10.16
C VAL A 130 -6.84 -2.50 9.27
N THR A 131 -6.59 -3.28 8.21
CA THR A 131 -7.62 -3.78 7.31
C THR A 131 -8.63 -4.66 8.04
N PHE A 132 -8.16 -5.60 8.87
CA PHE A 132 -9.02 -6.48 9.67
C PHE A 132 -9.92 -5.69 10.64
N ALA A 133 -9.35 -4.74 11.37
CA ALA A 133 -10.09 -3.91 12.32
C ALA A 133 -11.12 -3.03 11.61
N CYS A 134 -10.77 -2.41 10.49
CA CYS A 134 -11.70 -1.59 9.71
C CYS A 134 -12.83 -2.44 9.10
N ALA A 135 -12.52 -3.62 8.57
CA ALA A 135 -13.52 -4.49 7.96
C ALA A 135 -14.48 -5.12 8.97
N THR A 136 -14.05 -5.33 10.23
CA THR A 136 -14.87 -5.92 11.30
C THR A 136 -15.64 -4.89 12.14
N GLN A 137 -15.68 -3.62 11.70
CA GLN A 137 -16.28 -2.48 12.42
C GLN A 137 -15.61 -2.17 13.78
N ASN A 138 -14.39 -2.66 14.01
CA ASN A 138 -13.56 -2.37 15.19
C ASN A 138 -12.54 -1.24 14.92
N GLY A 139 -12.70 -0.51 13.81
CA GLY A 139 -11.76 0.52 13.35
C GLY A 139 -11.86 1.86 14.07
N GLY A 140 -12.96 2.12 14.77
CA GLY A 140 -13.20 3.37 15.51
C GLY A 140 -12.98 4.64 14.64
N PRO A 141 -12.21 5.64 15.12
CA PRO A 141 -11.98 6.87 14.36
C PRO A 141 -11.17 6.64 13.08
N ILE A 142 -10.22 5.71 13.10
CA ILE A 142 -9.35 5.40 11.95
C ILE A 142 -10.19 4.75 10.84
N GLY A 143 -11.11 3.84 11.21
CA GLY A 143 -12.06 3.25 10.26
C GLY A 143 -12.98 4.30 9.62
N THR A 144 -13.42 5.29 10.40
CA THR A 144 -14.25 6.40 9.89
C THR A 144 -13.47 7.27 8.90
N PHE A 145 -12.21 7.60 9.23
CA PHE A 145 -11.32 8.36 8.34
C PHE A 145 -11.06 7.61 7.02
N LEU A 146 -10.71 6.32 7.09
CA LEU A 146 -10.43 5.50 5.89
C LEU A 146 -11.68 5.25 5.03
N SER A 147 -12.88 5.30 5.63
CA SER A 147 -14.15 5.12 4.91
C SER A 147 -14.61 6.40 4.19
N TRP A 148 -13.82 7.48 4.22
CA TRP A 148 -14.20 8.72 3.60
C TRP A 148 -14.22 8.62 2.06
N LYS A 149 -15.30 9.11 1.45
CA LYS A 149 -15.53 9.09 -0.01
C LYS A 149 -14.41 9.77 -0.81
N PHE A 150 -13.64 10.66 -0.19
CA PHE A 150 -12.46 11.28 -0.79
C PHE A 150 -11.42 10.25 -1.26
N PHE A 151 -11.26 9.14 -0.54
CA PHE A 151 -10.30 8.09 -0.89
C PHE A 151 -10.74 7.22 -2.07
N MET A 152 -12.02 7.24 -2.45
CA MET A 152 -12.52 6.42 -3.56
C MET A 152 -11.91 6.77 -4.93
N PRO A 153 -11.91 8.03 -5.40
CA PRO A 153 -11.25 8.38 -6.67
C PRO A 153 -9.73 8.20 -6.58
N LEU A 154 -9.13 8.52 -5.43
CA LEU A 154 -7.68 8.40 -5.24
C LEU A 154 -7.23 6.94 -5.35
N SER A 155 -7.97 6.01 -4.74
CA SER A 155 -7.71 4.57 -4.79
C SER A 155 -7.69 4.01 -6.21
N LYS A 156 -8.57 4.50 -7.10
CA LYS A 156 -8.62 4.06 -8.51
C LYS A 156 -7.35 4.45 -9.27
N ILE A 157 -6.85 5.67 -9.05
CA ILE A 157 -5.65 6.16 -9.75
C ILE A 157 -4.33 5.74 -9.07
N THR A 158 -4.38 5.14 -7.88
CA THR A 158 -3.17 4.69 -7.15
C THR A 158 -2.32 3.71 -7.95
N PHE A 159 -2.95 2.85 -8.77
CA PHE A 159 -2.19 1.93 -9.62
C PHE A 159 -1.37 2.67 -10.68
N CYS A 160 -1.99 3.61 -11.39
CA CYS A 160 -1.31 4.49 -12.34
C CYS A 160 -0.21 5.33 -11.64
N ALA A 161 -0.49 5.84 -10.44
CA ALA A 161 0.49 6.55 -9.64
C ALA A 161 1.68 5.67 -9.25
N TYR A 162 1.45 4.42 -8.87
CA TYR A 162 2.49 3.47 -8.54
C TYR A 162 3.44 3.19 -9.71
N LEU A 163 2.92 3.07 -10.94
CA LEU A 163 3.73 2.85 -12.13
C LEU A 163 4.56 4.08 -12.53
N LEU A 164 3.95 5.26 -12.47
CA LEU A 164 4.60 6.50 -12.92
C LEU A 164 5.58 7.07 -11.89
N HIS A 165 5.31 6.89 -10.60
CA HIS A 165 6.11 7.44 -9.52
C HIS A 165 7.63 7.17 -9.63
N PRO A 166 8.12 5.92 -9.80
CA PRO A 166 9.55 5.66 -9.92
C PRO A 166 10.16 6.28 -11.19
N ILE A 167 9.42 6.33 -12.30
CA ILE A 167 9.86 6.94 -13.56
C ILE A 167 10.05 8.44 -13.37
N LEU A 168 9.06 9.11 -12.76
CA LEU A 168 9.12 10.54 -12.47
C LEU A 168 10.26 10.89 -11.52
N LEU A 169 10.47 10.08 -10.47
CA LEU A 169 11.62 10.20 -9.58
C LEU A 169 12.95 10.07 -10.32
N GLN A 170 13.07 9.09 -11.22
CA GLN A 170 14.29 8.89 -12.00
C GLN A 170 14.58 10.08 -12.92
N ILE A 171 13.57 10.59 -13.63
CA ILE A 171 13.69 11.78 -14.49
C ILE A 171 14.10 12.99 -13.65
N TYR A 172 13.45 13.20 -12.50
CA TYR A 172 13.78 14.30 -11.59
C TYR A 172 15.23 14.22 -11.10
N ASN A 173 15.69 13.03 -10.72
CA ASN A 173 17.06 12.81 -10.25
C ASN A 173 18.09 13.04 -11.36
N LEU A 174 17.85 12.56 -12.58
CA LEU A 174 18.76 12.72 -13.72
C LEU A 174 18.82 14.14 -14.27
N SER A 175 17.73 14.91 -14.13
CA SER A 175 17.66 16.29 -14.60
C SER A 175 18.46 17.26 -13.71
N ARG A 176 18.95 16.82 -12.55
CA ARG A 176 19.59 17.67 -11.55
C ARG A 176 21.12 17.50 -11.62
N PRO A 177 21.88 18.60 -11.78
CA PRO A 177 23.35 18.54 -11.81
C PRO A 177 23.99 18.43 -10.41
N GLN A 178 23.23 18.64 -9.33
CA GLN A 178 23.73 18.60 -7.95
C GLN A 178 23.09 17.48 -7.11
N PRO A 179 23.85 16.81 -6.24
CA PRO A 179 23.35 15.77 -5.35
C PRO A 179 22.40 16.31 -4.27
N PHE A 180 21.52 15.43 -3.76
CA PHE A 180 20.59 15.78 -2.68
C PHE A 180 21.33 16.07 -1.37
N HIS A 181 21.08 17.25 -0.81
CA HIS A 181 21.41 17.56 0.57
C HIS A 181 20.14 17.59 1.41
N PHE A 182 19.86 16.51 2.14
CA PHE A 182 18.78 16.47 3.13
C PHE A 182 19.31 17.05 4.46
N THR A 183 19.36 18.37 4.59
CA THR A 183 19.90 19.01 5.81
C THR A 183 18.85 19.16 6.90
N THR A 184 17.57 19.21 6.55
CA THR A 184 16.47 19.39 7.52
C THR A 184 15.30 18.46 7.24
N LEU A 185 14.59 18.06 8.31
CA LEU A 185 13.35 17.26 8.20
C LEU A 185 12.30 17.95 7.33
N PHE A 186 12.25 19.29 7.37
CA PHE A 186 11.33 20.08 6.55
C PHE A 186 11.58 19.89 5.05
N GLN A 187 12.83 19.85 4.61
CA GLN A 187 13.17 19.58 3.21
C GLN A 187 12.76 18.16 2.79
N MET A 188 12.94 17.16 3.66
CA MET A 188 12.49 15.79 3.39
C MET A 188 10.97 15.71 3.20
N LEU A 189 10.21 16.34 4.10
CA LEU A 189 8.75 16.39 4.01
C LEU A 189 8.29 17.12 2.75
N ARG A 190 8.93 18.25 2.41
CA ARG A 190 8.62 19.01 1.19
C ARG A 190 8.81 18.16 -0.07
N HIS A 191 9.94 17.49 -0.22
CA HIS A 191 10.21 16.64 -1.38
C HIS A 191 9.27 15.42 -1.45
N THR A 192 8.91 14.86 -0.29
CA THR A 192 7.95 13.75 -0.24
C THR A 192 6.57 14.22 -0.71
N PHE A 193 6.12 15.38 -0.24
CA PHE A 193 4.85 15.97 -0.64
C PHE A 193 4.83 16.32 -2.14
N GLU A 194 5.89 16.96 -2.63
CA GLU A 194 6.06 17.27 -4.05
C GLU A 194 5.98 16.01 -4.92
N ALA A 195 6.74 14.96 -4.56
CA ALA A 195 6.74 13.70 -5.31
C ALA A 195 5.35 13.05 -5.33
N ILE A 196 4.64 13.03 -4.20
CA ILE A 196 3.27 12.49 -4.12
C ILE A 196 2.33 13.28 -5.02
N VAL A 197 2.31 14.62 -4.89
CA VAL A 197 1.39 15.48 -5.64
C VAL A 197 1.62 15.35 -7.14
N VAL A 198 2.87 15.44 -7.60
CA VAL A 198 3.22 15.33 -9.02
C VAL A 198 2.88 13.94 -9.56
N SER A 199 3.14 12.88 -8.78
CA SER A 199 2.84 11.50 -9.20
C SER A 199 1.35 11.27 -9.36
N TYR A 200 0.52 11.74 -8.41
CA TYR A 200 -0.93 11.60 -8.51
C TYR A 200 -1.55 12.48 -9.60
N LEU A 201 -1.01 13.69 -9.82
CA LEU A 201 -1.44 14.56 -10.91
C LEU A 201 -1.15 13.93 -12.28
N MET A 202 0.05 13.39 -12.47
CA MET A 202 0.40 12.69 -13.71
C MET A 202 -0.43 11.40 -13.87
N ALA A 203 -0.62 10.65 -12.79
CA ALA A 203 -1.45 9.45 -12.79
C ALA A 203 -2.90 9.73 -13.19
N PHE A 204 -3.45 10.86 -12.79
CA PHE A 204 -4.79 11.28 -13.18
C PHE A 204 -4.90 11.46 -14.71
N PHE A 205 -3.97 12.20 -15.32
CA PHE A 205 -3.95 12.36 -16.78
C PHE A 205 -3.70 11.04 -17.50
N PHE A 206 -2.80 10.20 -16.99
CA PHE A 206 -2.51 8.89 -17.55
C PHE A 206 -3.71 7.94 -17.48
N ALA A 207 -4.42 7.91 -16.35
CA ALA A 207 -5.64 7.11 -16.18
C ALA A 207 -6.75 7.58 -17.14
N LEU A 208 -6.90 8.89 -17.37
CA LEU A 208 -7.85 9.42 -18.35
C LEU A 208 -7.46 9.06 -19.79
N ALA A 209 -6.18 9.15 -20.12
CA ALA A 209 -5.67 8.88 -21.47
C ALA A 209 -5.67 7.40 -21.84
N PHE A 210 -5.45 6.50 -20.89
CA PHE A 210 -5.29 5.07 -21.17
C PHE A 210 -6.35 4.20 -20.48
N GLU A 211 -6.53 4.32 -19.17
CA GLU A 211 -7.43 3.41 -18.43
C GLU A 211 -8.87 3.49 -18.94
N LYS A 212 -9.38 4.70 -19.26
CA LYS A 212 -10.72 4.90 -19.83
C LYS A 212 -10.93 4.29 -21.21
N PRO A 213 -10.11 4.60 -22.24
CA PRO A 213 -10.30 3.98 -23.55
C PRO A 213 -10.09 2.47 -23.50
N PHE A 214 -9.11 1.97 -22.74
CA PHE A 214 -8.90 0.52 -22.61
C PHE A 214 -10.07 -0.20 -21.96
N THR A 215 -10.74 0.40 -20.96
CA THR A 215 -11.96 -0.17 -20.38
C THR A 215 -13.08 -0.28 -21.43
N VAL A 216 -13.25 0.74 -22.27
CA VAL A 216 -14.24 0.73 -23.35
C VAL A 216 -13.89 -0.32 -24.41
N PHE A 217 -12.62 -0.45 -24.79
CA PHE A 217 -12.18 -1.51 -25.70
C PHE A 217 -12.42 -2.92 -25.15
N ASP A 218 -12.18 -3.12 -23.85
CA ASP A 218 -12.40 -4.41 -23.20
C ASP A 218 -13.90 -4.77 -23.16
N GLU A 219 -14.77 -3.79 -22.88
CA GLU A 219 -16.23 -3.95 -22.96
C GLU A 219 -16.73 -4.24 -24.39
N MET A 220 -16.05 -3.74 -25.42
CA MET A 220 -16.36 -4.04 -26.83
C MET A 220 -15.88 -5.43 -27.26
N LEU A 221 -14.71 -5.88 -26.79
CA LEU A 221 -14.11 -7.18 -27.17
C LEU A 221 -14.72 -8.35 -26.42
N VAL A 222 -14.98 -8.16 -25.13
CA VAL A 222 -15.70 -9.11 -24.29
C VAL A 222 -17.03 -8.44 -23.96
N PRO A 223 -18.12 -8.75 -24.69
CA PRO A 223 -19.45 -8.37 -24.26
C PRO A 223 -19.78 -9.15 -22.99
N VAL A 224 -19.24 -8.69 -21.86
CA VAL A 224 -19.65 -9.10 -20.54
C VAL A 224 -21.10 -8.68 -20.46
N LYS A 225 -22.01 -9.66 -20.53
CA LYS A 225 -23.44 -9.49 -20.37
C LYS A 225 -23.66 -8.65 -19.10
N SER A 226 -23.86 -7.36 -19.30
CA SER A 226 -23.82 -6.35 -18.25
C SER A 226 -24.76 -6.79 -17.13
N ARG A 227 -24.18 -7.11 -15.97
CA ARG A 227 -24.97 -7.26 -14.75
C ARG A 227 -25.41 -5.85 -14.41
N ALA A 228 -26.62 -5.52 -14.88
CA ALA A 228 -27.27 -4.23 -14.78
C ALA A 228 -26.88 -3.51 -13.48
N THR A 229 -26.23 -2.36 -13.64
CA THR A 229 -26.06 -1.40 -12.56
C THR A 229 -27.44 -1.15 -11.92
N PRO A 230 -27.65 -1.41 -10.62
CA PRO A 230 -28.96 -1.25 -9.98
C PRO A 230 -29.44 0.21 -9.94
N THR A 231 -28.65 1.16 -10.44
CA THR A 231 -28.91 2.60 -10.32
C THR A 231 -30.07 3.08 -11.19
N LYS A 232 -30.36 2.45 -12.35
CA LYS A 232 -31.51 2.85 -13.18
C LYS A 232 -32.85 2.30 -12.66
N LYS A 233 -32.86 1.08 -12.11
CA LYS A 233 -34.10 0.44 -11.64
C LYS A 233 -34.73 1.16 -10.44
N THR A 234 -33.91 1.76 -9.57
CA THR A 234 -34.40 2.54 -8.41
C THR A 234 -34.97 3.90 -8.80
N LEU A 235 -34.51 4.50 -9.91
CA LEU A 235 -35.05 5.76 -10.41
C LEU A 235 -36.41 5.53 -11.09
N GLU A 236 -36.53 4.51 -11.95
CA GLU A 236 -37.81 4.19 -12.60
C GLU A 236 -38.88 3.71 -11.61
N LEU A 237 -38.50 2.95 -10.56
CA LEU A 237 -39.45 2.57 -9.51
C LEU A 237 -39.97 3.79 -8.73
N LYS A 238 -39.11 4.79 -8.48
CA LYS A 238 -39.51 6.03 -7.79
C LYS A 238 -40.48 6.86 -8.64
N THR A 239 -40.21 7.03 -9.93
CA THR A 239 -41.07 7.76 -10.85
C THR A 239 -42.43 7.07 -11.02
N GLN A 240 -42.47 5.73 -11.07
CA GLN A 240 -43.73 4.97 -11.13
C GLN A 240 -44.52 4.99 -9.82
N THR A 241 -43.87 5.20 -8.67
CA THR A 241 -44.57 5.29 -7.38
C THR A 241 -45.12 6.70 -7.14
N GLU A 242 -44.45 7.74 -7.64
CA GLU A 242 -44.94 9.14 -7.61
C GLU A 242 -46.10 9.39 -8.59
N GLU A 243 -46.16 8.71 -9.75
CA GLU A 243 -47.31 8.82 -10.68
C GLU A 243 -48.54 8.00 -10.24
N ALA A 244 -48.38 7.02 -9.35
CA ALA A 244 -49.45 6.14 -8.90
C ALA A 244 -50.17 6.61 -7.62
N GLU A 245 -49.80 7.75 -7.05
CA GLU A 245 -50.45 8.33 -5.87
C GLU A 245 -51.54 9.33 -6.34
N PRO A 246 -52.84 8.95 -6.37
CA PRO A 246 -53.89 9.89 -6.71
C PRO A 246 -54.01 10.93 -5.60
N LEU A 247 -53.94 12.22 -5.99
CA LEU A 247 -54.19 13.39 -5.16
C LEU A 247 -55.38 13.14 -4.22
N ARG A 248 -55.08 12.86 -2.94
CA ARG A 248 -56.05 12.89 -1.86
C ARG A 248 -56.05 14.31 -1.28
N SER A 249 -57.27 14.84 -1.20
CA SER A 249 -57.77 16.12 -0.67
C SER A 249 -57.39 17.37 -1.44
#